data_AF-A0A3Q3L3Y7-F1
#
_entry.id   AF-A0A3Q3L3Y7-F1
#
_cell.length_a   1.000
_cell.length_b   1.000
_cell.length_c   1.000
_cell.angle_alpha   90.00
_cell.angle_beta   90.00
_cell.angle_gamma   90.00
#
_symmetry.space_group_name_H-M   'P 1'
#
loop_
_entity.id
_entity.type
_entity.pdbx_description
1 polymer ?
#
loop_
_entity_poly.entity_id
_entity_poly.type
_entity_poly.pdbx_seq_one_letter_code
_entity_poly.pdbx_strand_id
1 'polypeptide(L)'
;MGEDEERICAHGGNEENGDIGACQEPNRERRYAKLFEQLDLNKDGRIDINELKTGLADRGLHRGEAEEIVLKSDMNSDGMLDFHEFSQYLQAHEKRLWLMFHSLDHNNDGQIDVGEVQHSLHKLGVTVTMEQASRILQSMDRDGTMTIDWNEWRDHFLFNPFHNMEEIVHYWKHSHMFDIGEHLTVPDEFSEQERRSGLMWRQLVAGAMAGAVSRTGTAPLDRIKVFLQVHGTASRGIHLWSGLRGMVEEGGIFSLWRGNGINVLKIAPESAIKFMSYEQIKWLIRDSKEGGSLKVQERFIAGSLAGATSQTIIYPMEVLKTRLTLRKTGQYSGMADCARQILKTEGVRAFYRGYLPNTLGIIPYAGIDLAVYETLKNAWLQRYCVDSADPGVLVLLGCGTISSTCGQLASYPLALIRTRMQAQAISEGKPKLTIVGQFKHIISHEGVPGLYRGITPNFLKVIPAVSISYVVYEQMKKVLGANSSKL
;
A
#
# COMPACT_ATOMS: atom_id res chain seq x y z
N MET A 1 24.11 21.23 -54.35
CA MET A 1 25.49 21.72 -54.30
C MET A 1 25.65 22.31 -52.91
N GLY A 2 26.25 21.65 -51.95
CA GLY A 2 27.32 20.66 -52.05
C GLY A 2 28.39 21.12 -51.09
N GLU A 3 28.95 20.16 -50.35
CA GLU A 3 30.24 20.24 -49.67
C GLU A 3 30.28 21.11 -48.40
N ASP A 4 30.23 20.44 -47.24
CA ASP A 4 31.14 20.70 -46.11
C ASP A 4 30.99 19.60 -45.03
N GLU A 5 31.12 18.33 -45.44
CA GLU A 5 31.39 17.20 -44.53
C GLU A 5 32.43 16.28 -45.20
N GLU A 6 33.69 16.71 -45.22
CA GLU A 6 34.79 15.79 -45.48
C GLU A 6 36.06 16.20 -44.71
N ARG A 7 36.60 15.22 -43.98
CA ARG A 7 37.98 15.10 -43.47
C ARG A 7 38.33 15.83 -42.17
N ILE A 8 38.17 15.13 -41.04
CA ILE A 8 39.31 14.73 -40.20
C ILE A 8 39.00 13.35 -39.59
N CYS A 9 39.85 12.37 -39.92
CA CYS A 9 40.19 11.13 -39.18
C CYS A 9 40.35 9.93 -40.12
N ALA A 10 41.42 9.98 -40.93
CA ALA A 10 42.06 8.80 -41.46
C ALA A 10 43.23 8.45 -40.53
N HIS A 11 43.09 7.38 -39.73
CA HIS A 11 44.15 6.38 -39.47
C HIS A 11 43.68 5.33 -38.47
N GLY A 12 43.64 4.07 -38.94
CA GLY A 12 43.88 2.89 -38.12
C GLY A 12 42.67 2.00 -37.86
N GLY A 13 42.61 0.86 -38.57
CA GLY A 13 41.96 -0.36 -38.08
C GLY A 13 40.56 -0.65 -38.64
N ASN A 14 40.53 -1.40 -39.75
CA ASN A 14 39.39 -2.27 -40.07
C ASN A 14 39.24 -3.30 -38.94
N GLU A 15 38.13 -3.26 -38.19
CA GLU A 15 37.54 -4.43 -37.52
C GLU A 15 36.05 -4.13 -37.25
N GLU A 16 35.26 -4.55 -38.24
CA GLU A 16 33.93 -5.15 -38.18
C GLU A 16 32.83 -4.56 -37.26
N ASN A 17 31.78 -4.10 -37.94
CA ASN A 17 30.39 -4.14 -37.49
C ASN A 17 30.13 -5.41 -36.65
N GLY A 18 29.69 -5.24 -35.41
CA GLY A 18 29.38 -6.34 -34.49
C GLY A 18 28.34 -7.31 -35.04
N ASP A 19 28.82 -8.38 -35.65
CA ASP A 19 28.09 -9.57 -36.03
C ASP A 19 27.75 -10.37 -34.77
N ILE A 20 26.60 -10.06 -34.16
CA ILE A 20 25.95 -10.92 -33.14
C ILE A 20 24.94 -11.87 -33.85
N GLY A 21 24.98 -11.95 -35.18
CA GLY A 21 23.99 -12.68 -35.99
C GLY A 21 24.40 -14.10 -36.31
N ALA A 22 25.64 -14.38 -36.70
CA ALA A 22 25.93 -15.64 -37.39
C ALA A 22 26.40 -16.82 -36.51
N CYS A 23 27.05 -16.56 -35.36
CA CYS A 23 27.75 -17.62 -34.61
C CYS A 23 26.95 -18.26 -33.45
N GLN A 24 25.79 -17.73 -33.07
CA GLN A 24 24.94 -18.29 -31.99
C GLN A 24 23.59 -18.87 -32.46
N GLU A 25 23.14 -18.58 -33.68
CA GLU A 25 21.86 -19.05 -34.23
C GLU A 25 21.63 -20.57 -34.12
N PRO A 26 22.58 -21.46 -34.51
CA PRO A 26 22.34 -22.91 -34.43
C PRO A 26 22.25 -23.44 -33.00
N ASN A 27 22.84 -22.75 -32.01
CA ASN A 27 22.69 -23.10 -30.59
C ASN A 27 21.40 -22.53 -30.00
N ARG A 28 20.93 -21.38 -30.49
CA ARG A 28 19.67 -20.74 -30.09
C ARG A 28 18.46 -21.54 -30.55
N GLU A 29 18.39 -21.93 -31.83
CA GLU A 29 17.29 -22.74 -32.35
C GLU A 29 17.20 -24.09 -31.64
N ARG A 30 18.34 -24.74 -31.38
CA ARG A 30 18.38 -25.99 -30.60
C ARG A 30 17.88 -25.81 -29.17
N ARG A 31 18.16 -24.65 -28.54
CA ARG A 31 17.64 -24.32 -27.21
C ARG A 31 16.13 -24.14 -27.24
N TYR A 32 15.61 -23.41 -28.23
CA TYR A 32 14.16 -23.23 -28.41
C TYR A 32 13.47 -24.56 -28.68
N ALA A 33 14.03 -25.41 -29.55
CA ALA A 33 13.48 -26.73 -29.82
C ALA A 33 13.41 -27.60 -28.56
N LYS A 34 14.48 -27.59 -27.74
CA LYS A 34 14.50 -28.33 -26.47
C LYS A 34 13.49 -27.78 -25.45
N LEU A 35 13.32 -26.46 -25.38
CA LEU A 35 12.31 -25.84 -24.50
C LEU A 35 10.90 -26.15 -24.98
N PHE A 36 10.67 -26.11 -26.30
CA PHE A 36 9.39 -26.46 -26.90
C PHE A 36 9.01 -27.91 -26.59
N GLU A 37 9.92 -28.86 -26.79
CA GLU A 37 9.70 -30.27 -26.49
C GLU A 37 9.48 -30.55 -24.99
N GLN A 38 10.02 -29.70 -24.09
CA GLN A 38 9.78 -29.80 -22.65
C GLN A 38 8.39 -29.28 -22.24
N LEU A 39 7.85 -28.33 -23.00
CA LEU A 39 6.56 -27.71 -22.73
C LEU A 39 5.41 -28.44 -23.41
N ASP A 40 5.64 -29.03 -24.59
CA ASP A 40 4.69 -29.89 -25.32
C ASP A 40 4.59 -31.27 -24.62
N LEU A 41 3.73 -31.34 -23.60
CA LEU A 41 3.56 -32.53 -22.77
C LEU A 41 2.85 -33.66 -23.50
N ASN A 42 1.91 -33.31 -24.38
CA ASN A 42 1.08 -34.27 -25.11
C ASN A 42 1.73 -34.74 -26.45
N LYS A 43 2.80 -34.06 -26.89
CA LYS A 43 3.58 -34.31 -28.12
C LYS A 43 2.79 -34.12 -29.41
N ASP A 44 1.85 -33.18 -29.43
CA ASP A 44 1.05 -32.85 -30.61
C ASP A 44 1.71 -31.80 -31.52
N GLY A 45 2.88 -31.28 -31.12
CA GLY A 45 3.64 -30.29 -31.87
C GLY A 45 3.12 -28.87 -31.69
N ARG A 46 2.27 -28.63 -30.69
CA ARG A 46 1.74 -27.32 -30.28
C ARG A 46 1.84 -27.20 -28.76
N ILE A 47 1.83 -25.96 -28.26
CA ILE A 47 1.80 -25.69 -26.82
C ILE A 47 0.49 -24.98 -26.51
N ASP A 48 -0.35 -25.63 -25.70
CA ASP A 48 -1.56 -24.99 -25.18
C ASP A 48 -1.29 -24.20 -23.89
N ILE A 49 -2.27 -23.38 -23.48
CA ILE A 49 -2.17 -22.55 -22.27
C ILE A 49 -1.95 -23.41 -21.00
N ASN A 50 -2.51 -24.62 -20.92
CA ASN A 50 -2.38 -25.50 -19.75
C ASN A 50 -1.00 -26.18 -19.70
N GLU A 51 -0.46 -26.55 -20.85
CA GLU A 51 0.88 -27.09 -21.02
C GLU A 51 1.93 -26.04 -20.66
N LEU A 52 1.77 -24.81 -21.16
CA LEU A 52 2.63 -23.69 -20.80
C LEU A 52 2.57 -23.41 -19.29
N LYS A 53 1.37 -23.43 -18.69
CA LYS A 53 1.19 -23.28 -17.23
C LYS A 53 1.88 -24.39 -16.44
N THR A 54 1.70 -25.64 -16.88
CA THR A 54 2.21 -26.80 -16.16
C THR A 54 3.73 -26.88 -16.26
N GLY A 55 4.28 -26.67 -17.47
CA GLY A 55 5.72 -26.72 -17.72
C GLY A 55 6.51 -25.54 -17.12
N LEU A 56 5.83 -24.43 -16.78
CA LEU A 56 6.44 -23.24 -16.17
C LEU A 56 6.00 -23.00 -14.72
N ALA A 57 5.21 -23.89 -14.13
CA ALA A 57 4.75 -23.77 -12.73
C ALA A 57 5.93 -23.73 -11.74
N ASP A 58 6.95 -24.57 -11.96
CA ASP A 58 8.16 -24.63 -11.13
C ASP A 58 9.07 -23.40 -11.29
N ARG A 59 8.80 -22.56 -12.31
CA ARG A 59 9.52 -21.31 -12.59
C ARG A 59 8.79 -20.06 -12.11
N GLY A 60 7.71 -20.22 -11.34
CA GLY A 60 7.02 -19.11 -10.69
C GLY A 60 6.09 -18.30 -11.61
N LEU A 61 5.74 -18.83 -12.78
CA LEU A 61 4.87 -18.13 -13.74
C LEU A 61 3.41 -18.13 -13.26
N HIS A 62 2.78 -16.96 -13.22
CA HIS A 62 1.37 -16.82 -12.84
C HIS A 62 0.42 -17.05 -14.04
N ARG A 63 -0.83 -17.45 -13.73
CA ARG A 63 -1.84 -17.82 -14.73
C ARG A 63 -2.04 -16.77 -15.84
N GLY A 64 -2.08 -15.49 -15.47
CA GLY A 64 -2.29 -14.39 -16.41
C GLY A 64 -1.11 -14.14 -17.35
N GLU A 65 0.10 -14.49 -16.92
CA GLU A 65 1.32 -14.31 -17.72
C GLU A 65 1.40 -15.35 -18.85
N ALA A 66 1.01 -16.60 -18.59
CA ALA A 66 0.88 -17.63 -19.63
C ALA A 66 -0.15 -17.26 -20.70
N GLU A 67 -1.27 -16.66 -20.29
CA GLU A 67 -2.33 -16.22 -21.20
C GLU A 67 -1.85 -15.02 -22.04
N GLU A 68 -1.06 -14.09 -21.47
CA GLU A 68 -0.43 -13.00 -22.21
C GLU A 68 0.56 -13.49 -23.27
N ILE A 69 1.40 -14.49 -22.93
CA ILE A 69 2.36 -15.09 -23.87
C ILE A 69 1.64 -15.68 -25.08
N VAL A 70 0.59 -16.47 -24.85
CA VAL A 70 -0.19 -17.08 -25.94
C VAL A 70 -0.90 -16.01 -26.77
N LEU A 71 -1.60 -15.07 -26.13
CA LEU A 71 -2.34 -14.00 -26.83
C LEU A 71 -1.47 -13.10 -27.72
N LYS A 72 -0.22 -12.85 -27.34
CA LYS A 72 0.70 -11.99 -28.11
C LYS A 72 1.45 -12.74 -29.21
N SER A 73 1.53 -14.05 -29.12
CA SER A 73 2.40 -14.88 -29.97
C SER A 73 1.61 -15.68 -31.00
N ASP A 74 0.36 -16.01 -30.70
CA ASP A 74 -0.57 -16.70 -31.60
C ASP A 74 -0.97 -15.78 -32.77
N MET A 75 -0.24 -15.92 -33.89
CA MET A 75 -0.43 -15.09 -35.08
C MET A 75 -1.63 -15.55 -35.90
N ASN A 76 -1.98 -16.83 -35.80
CA ASN A 76 -3.04 -17.46 -36.57
C ASN A 76 -4.39 -17.49 -35.82
N SER A 77 -4.40 -17.08 -34.54
CA SER A 77 -5.55 -17.00 -33.62
C SER A 77 -6.23 -18.35 -33.34
N ASP A 78 -5.47 -19.45 -33.33
CA ASP A 78 -5.99 -20.79 -33.01
C ASP A 78 -5.97 -21.15 -31.51
N GLY A 79 -5.43 -20.25 -30.68
CA GLY A 79 -5.35 -20.40 -29.22
C GLY A 79 -4.23 -21.33 -28.76
N MET A 80 -3.32 -21.74 -29.65
CA MET A 80 -2.16 -22.59 -29.38
C MET A 80 -0.90 -21.91 -29.93
N LEU A 81 0.28 -22.38 -29.52
CA LEU A 81 1.56 -21.92 -30.08
C LEU A 81 2.23 -23.04 -30.84
N ASP A 82 2.41 -22.86 -32.14
CA ASP A 82 3.33 -23.72 -32.89
C ASP A 82 4.79 -23.35 -32.63
N PHE A 83 5.72 -24.20 -33.09
CA PHE A 83 7.16 -23.96 -32.87
C PHE A 83 7.63 -22.62 -33.47
N HIS A 84 7.05 -22.21 -34.59
CA HIS A 84 7.44 -20.97 -35.25
C HIS A 84 7.02 -19.76 -34.43
N GLU A 85 5.76 -19.70 -34.01
CA GLU A 85 5.20 -18.66 -33.15
C GLU A 85 5.93 -18.59 -31.80
N PHE A 86 6.19 -19.75 -31.18
CA PHE A 86 6.97 -19.84 -29.94
C PHE A 86 8.40 -19.31 -30.11
N SER A 87 9.08 -19.69 -31.20
CA SER A 87 10.46 -19.24 -31.47
C SER A 87 10.53 -17.73 -31.72
N GLN A 88 9.57 -17.16 -32.44
CA GLN A 88 9.49 -15.71 -32.70
C GLN A 88 9.29 -14.93 -31.40
N TYR A 89 8.38 -15.40 -30.54
CA TYR A 89 8.15 -14.78 -29.23
C TYR A 89 9.43 -14.76 -28.38
N LEU A 90 10.08 -15.91 -28.23
CA LEU A 90 11.30 -16.01 -27.44
C LEU A 90 12.42 -15.15 -28.02
N GLN A 91 12.57 -15.08 -29.34
CA GLN A 91 13.58 -14.24 -29.97
C GLN A 91 13.31 -12.74 -29.74
N ALA A 92 12.05 -12.31 -29.87
CA ALA A 92 11.66 -10.93 -29.60
C ALA A 92 11.84 -10.56 -28.11
N HIS A 93 11.56 -11.51 -27.22
CA HIS A 93 11.72 -11.34 -25.78
C HIS A 93 13.18 -11.32 -25.34
N GLU A 94 14.02 -12.22 -25.85
CA GLU A 94 15.47 -12.20 -25.61
C GLU A 94 16.09 -10.86 -26.03
N LYS A 95 15.67 -10.28 -27.17
CA LYS A 95 16.15 -8.95 -27.59
C LYS A 95 15.80 -7.86 -26.57
N ARG A 96 14.60 -7.90 -25.96
CA ARG A 96 14.21 -6.95 -24.91
C ARG A 96 15.02 -7.17 -23.63
N LEU A 97 15.16 -8.42 -23.19
CA LEU A 97 15.99 -8.78 -22.03
C LEU A 97 17.43 -8.32 -22.20
N TRP A 98 17.97 -8.40 -23.43
CA TRP A 98 19.32 -7.96 -23.75
C TRP A 98 19.49 -6.44 -23.62
N LEU A 99 18.52 -5.66 -24.09
CA LEU A 99 18.53 -4.20 -23.90
C LEU A 99 18.46 -3.83 -22.42
N MET A 100 17.71 -4.58 -21.61
CA MET A 100 17.63 -4.36 -20.17
C MET A 100 18.93 -4.74 -19.46
N PHE A 101 19.55 -5.86 -19.83
CA PHE A 101 20.87 -6.28 -19.33
C PHE A 101 21.92 -5.20 -19.57
N HIS A 102 22.01 -4.70 -20.80
CA HIS A 102 22.98 -3.66 -21.16
C HIS A 102 22.67 -2.29 -20.53
N SER A 103 21.42 -2.06 -20.11
CA SER A 103 21.08 -0.85 -19.36
C SER A 103 21.56 -0.88 -17.91
N LEU A 104 21.83 -2.07 -17.37
CA LEU A 104 22.34 -2.32 -16.02
C LEU A 104 23.88 -2.36 -15.99
N ASP A 105 24.48 -3.06 -16.94
CA ASP A 105 25.94 -3.18 -17.14
C ASP A 105 26.50 -1.82 -17.58
N HIS A 106 26.96 -1.03 -16.61
CA HIS A 106 27.40 0.35 -16.84
C HIS A 106 28.87 0.40 -17.29
N ASN A 107 29.67 -0.56 -16.83
CA ASN A 107 31.08 -0.65 -17.14
C ASN A 107 31.34 -1.40 -18.48
N ASN A 108 30.31 -2.02 -19.06
CA ASN A 108 30.32 -2.81 -20.30
C ASN A 108 31.27 -4.02 -20.25
N ASP A 109 31.43 -4.63 -19.08
CA ASP A 109 32.25 -5.83 -18.90
C ASP A 109 31.50 -7.14 -19.18
N GLY A 110 30.20 -7.04 -19.51
CA GLY A 110 29.34 -8.17 -19.82
C GLY A 110 28.86 -8.94 -18.58
N GLN A 111 29.05 -8.40 -17.38
CA GLN A 111 28.62 -8.95 -16.12
C GLN A 111 27.95 -7.87 -15.27
N ILE A 112 26.84 -8.19 -14.62
CA ILE A 112 26.17 -7.25 -13.73
C ILE A 112 26.67 -7.48 -12.31
N ASP A 113 27.26 -6.45 -11.69
CA ASP A 113 27.71 -6.50 -10.29
C ASP A 113 26.72 -5.85 -9.29
N VAL A 114 26.97 -6.05 -8.00
CA VAL A 114 26.13 -5.51 -6.91
C VAL A 114 26.01 -3.98 -6.96
N GLY A 115 27.11 -3.30 -7.32
CA GLY A 115 27.17 -1.85 -7.44
C GLY A 115 26.35 -1.34 -8.62
N GLU A 116 26.35 -2.04 -9.73
CA GLU A 116 25.55 -1.74 -10.93
C GLU A 116 24.06 -1.95 -10.71
N VAL A 117 23.67 -3.04 -10.04
CA VAL A 117 22.29 -3.26 -9.59
C VAL A 117 21.84 -2.11 -8.71
N GLN A 118 22.65 -1.75 -7.69
CA GLN A 118 22.32 -0.64 -6.80
C GLN A 118 22.20 0.67 -7.58
N HIS A 119 23.19 1.01 -8.40
CA HIS A 119 23.24 2.26 -9.14
C HIS A 119 22.02 2.43 -10.05
N SER A 120 21.68 1.38 -10.79
CA SER A 120 20.55 1.38 -11.71
C SER A 120 19.21 1.51 -10.99
N LEU A 121 19.05 0.86 -9.84
CA LEU A 121 17.85 1.01 -9.00
C LEU A 121 17.72 2.44 -8.46
N HIS A 122 18.82 3.06 -7.99
CA HIS A 122 18.80 4.46 -7.55
C HIS A 122 18.45 5.42 -8.69
N LYS A 123 18.95 5.17 -9.90
CA LYS A 123 18.61 5.94 -11.11
C LYS A 123 17.12 5.86 -11.45
N LEU A 124 16.50 4.70 -11.23
CA LEU A 124 15.06 4.47 -11.36
C LEU A 124 14.23 4.96 -10.14
N GLY A 125 14.87 5.64 -9.18
CA GLY A 125 14.20 6.26 -8.03
C GLY A 125 13.93 5.30 -6.86
N VAL A 126 14.56 4.12 -6.88
CA VAL A 126 14.45 3.08 -5.85
C VAL A 126 15.74 3.05 -5.03
N THR A 127 15.65 3.45 -3.76
CA THR A 127 16.80 3.46 -2.85
C THR A 127 17.03 2.08 -2.26
N VAL A 128 18.15 1.46 -2.59
CA VAL A 128 18.50 0.10 -2.17
C VAL A 128 19.88 0.09 -1.51
N THR A 129 20.07 -0.62 -0.39
CA THR A 129 21.39 -0.75 0.26
C THR A 129 22.27 -1.80 -0.45
N MET A 130 23.56 -1.87 -0.11
CA MET A 130 24.46 -2.85 -0.73
C MET A 130 24.12 -4.30 -0.36
N GLU A 131 23.78 -4.55 0.90
CA GLU A 131 23.28 -5.86 1.34
C GLU A 131 22.02 -6.24 0.56
N GLN A 132 21.24 -5.23 0.23
CA GLN A 132 20.02 -5.43 -0.48
C GLN A 132 20.29 -5.84 -1.93
N ALA A 133 21.02 -5.02 -2.68
CA ALA A 133 21.45 -5.33 -4.05
C ALA A 133 22.16 -6.70 -4.14
N SER A 134 22.95 -7.07 -3.13
CA SER A 134 23.60 -8.38 -3.04
C SER A 134 22.62 -9.56 -3.01
N ARG A 135 21.45 -9.42 -2.37
CA ARG A 135 20.43 -10.49 -2.35
C ARG A 135 19.69 -10.63 -3.68
N ILE A 136 19.45 -9.52 -4.38
CA ILE A 136 18.90 -9.57 -5.74
C ILE A 136 19.86 -10.37 -6.61
N LEU A 137 21.15 -10.05 -6.54
CA LEU A 137 22.17 -10.71 -7.33
C LEU A 137 22.22 -12.22 -7.00
N GLN A 138 22.30 -12.58 -5.71
CA GLN A 138 22.30 -13.99 -5.26
C GLN A 138 21.05 -14.79 -5.68
N SER A 139 19.92 -14.14 -5.93
CA SER A 139 18.71 -14.84 -6.37
C SER A 139 18.79 -15.30 -7.83
N MET A 140 19.64 -14.65 -8.62
CA MET A 140 19.81 -14.90 -10.06
C MET A 140 21.10 -15.68 -10.36
N ASP A 141 22.13 -15.48 -9.52
CA ASP A 141 23.45 -16.11 -9.61
C ASP A 141 23.34 -17.61 -9.36
N ARG A 142 23.62 -18.41 -10.40
CA ARG A 142 23.55 -19.87 -10.34
C ARG A 142 24.91 -20.50 -10.09
N ASP A 143 25.98 -19.85 -10.51
CA ASP A 143 27.34 -20.37 -10.41
C ASP A 143 28.11 -19.89 -9.17
N GLY A 144 27.52 -18.96 -8.40
CA GLY A 144 28.04 -18.43 -7.15
C GLY A 144 29.15 -17.40 -7.35
N THR A 145 29.25 -16.80 -8.54
CA THR A 145 30.30 -15.83 -8.89
C THR A 145 30.08 -14.45 -8.26
N MET A 146 28.89 -14.19 -7.70
CA MET A 146 28.47 -12.87 -7.22
C MET A 146 28.46 -11.79 -8.31
N THR A 147 28.42 -12.20 -9.57
CA THR A 147 28.11 -11.40 -10.75
C THR A 147 27.04 -12.12 -11.58
N ILE A 148 26.36 -11.43 -12.50
CA ILE A 148 25.35 -12.05 -13.37
C ILE A 148 25.75 -11.90 -14.82
N ASP A 149 25.93 -13.02 -15.50
CA ASP A 149 26.19 -13.04 -16.94
C ASP A 149 24.89 -12.97 -17.77
N TRP A 150 25.04 -12.80 -19.09
CA TRP A 150 23.89 -12.79 -20.01
C TRP A 150 23.04 -14.08 -19.95
N ASN A 151 23.66 -15.23 -19.76
CA ASN A 151 22.94 -16.50 -19.77
C ASN A 151 22.08 -16.66 -18.52
N GLU A 152 22.61 -16.29 -17.35
CA GLU A 152 21.91 -16.28 -16.08
C GLU A 152 20.76 -15.28 -16.09
N TRP A 153 21.01 -14.06 -16.56
CA TRP A 153 19.97 -13.03 -16.73
C TRP A 153 18.85 -13.49 -17.66
N ARG A 154 19.20 -14.02 -18.83
CA ARG A 154 18.25 -14.55 -19.80
C ARG A 154 17.43 -15.68 -19.16
N ASP A 155 18.09 -16.69 -18.62
CA ASP A 155 17.41 -17.90 -18.14
C ASP A 155 16.55 -17.65 -16.90
N HIS A 156 16.86 -16.60 -16.13
CA HIS A 156 16.05 -16.16 -15.01
C HIS A 156 14.76 -15.46 -15.46
N PHE A 157 14.80 -14.65 -16.52
CA PHE A 157 13.66 -13.81 -16.96
C PHE A 157 12.98 -14.25 -18.27
N LEU A 158 13.44 -15.32 -18.91
CA LEU A 158 13.02 -15.73 -20.26
C LEU A 158 11.49 -15.89 -20.41
N PHE A 159 10.81 -16.32 -19.35
CA PHE A 159 9.38 -16.56 -19.39
C PHE A 159 8.56 -15.48 -18.70
N ASN A 160 9.19 -14.54 -17.99
CA ASN A 160 8.48 -13.41 -17.41
C ASN A 160 8.21 -12.36 -18.50
N PRO A 161 6.96 -11.94 -18.72
CA PRO A 161 6.58 -11.07 -19.83
C PRO A 161 6.94 -9.60 -19.56
N PHE A 162 8.20 -9.31 -19.24
CA PHE A 162 8.69 -7.96 -18.97
C PHE A 162 8.97 -7.17 -20.25
N HIS A 163 8.50 -5.92 -20.27
CA HIS A 163 8.68 -5.00 -21.40
C HIS A 163 9.71 -3.91 -21.14
N ASN A 164 10.03 -3.65 -19.87
CA ASN A 164 10.93 -2.58 -19.44
C ASN A 164 11.58 -2.90 -18.08
N MET A 165 12.57 -2.10 -17.71
CA MET A 165 13.32 -2.28 -16.48
C MET A 165 12.44 -2.03 -15.24
N GLU A 166 11.47 -1.11 -15.33
CA GLU A 166 10.54 -0.81 -14.24
C GLU A 166 9.73 -2.03 -13.80
N GLU A 167 9.34 -2.90 -14.73
CA GLU A 167 8.63 -4.15 -14.45
C GLU A 167 9.51 -5.18 -13.73
N ILE A 168 10.80 -5.28 -14.08
CA ILE A 168 11.78 -6.12 -13.36
C ILE A 168 11.98 -5.58 -11.94
N VAL A 169 12.09 -4.27 -11.78
CA VAL A 169 12.18 -3.63 -10.46
C VAL A 169 10.92 -3.89 -9.64
N HIS A 170 9.75 -3.81 -10.27
CA HIS A 170 8.47 -4.10 -9.64
C HIS A 170 8.37 -5.58 -9.24
N TYR A 171 8.86 -6.49 -10.07
CA TYR A 171 8.99 -7.91 -9.77
C TYR A 171 9.89 -8.15 -8.56
N TRP A 172 11.06 -7.52 -8.47
CA TRP A 172 11.93 -7.60 -7.29
C TRP A 172 11.28 -7.00 -6.03
N LYS A 173 10.43 -5.97 -6.18
CA LYS A 173 9.64 -5.39 -5.08
C LYS A 173 8.56 -6.37 -4.60
N HIS A 174 7.86 -7.05 -5.53
CA HIS A 174 6.73 -7.95 -5.23
C HIS A 174 7.16 -9.36 -4.82
N SER A 175 8.29 -9.85 -5.32
CA SER A 175 8.88 -11.12 -4.89
C SER A 175 9.51 -11.03 -3.49
N HIS A 176 9.22 -9.96 -2.73
CA HIS A 176 9.72 -9.66 -1.40
C HIS A 176 11.25 -9.60 -1.30
N MET A 177 11.97 -9.51 -2.44
CA MET A 177 13.42 -9.41 -2.48
C MET A 177 13.87 -8.11 -1.82
N PHE A 178 13.15 -6.99 -2.05
CA PHE A 178 13.29 -5.76 -1.27
C PHE A 178 11.99 -5.10 -0.84
N ASP A 179 11.68 -5.23 0.45
CA ASP A 179 10.61 -4.47 1.09
C ASP A 179 11.13 -3.06 1.46
N ILE A 180 10.95 -2.11 0.54
CA ILE A 180 10.90 -0.69 0.89
C ILE A 180 9.57 -0.53 1.62
N GLY A 181 9.62 -0.33 2.94
CA GLY A 181 8.49 -0.38 3.87
C GLY A 181 7.31 0.57 3.57
N GLU A 182 6.66 0.40 2.43
CA GLU A 182 5.59 1.23 1.89
C GLU A 182 4.21 0.56 2.01
N HIS A 183 4.04 -0.44 2.87
CA HIS A 183 2.70 -0.95 3.18
C HIS A 183 1.83 0.01 4.00
N LEU A 184 2.30 1.24 4.25
CA LEU A 184 1.57 2.25 4.98
C LEU A 184 1.20 3.42 4.06
N THR A 185 -0.03 3.36 3.54
CA THR A 185 -0.94 4.48 3.21
C THR A 185 -1.14 4.91 1.75
N VAL A 186 -0.42 4.35 0.78
CA VAL A 186 -0.67 4.59 -0.64
C VAL A 186 -1.13 3.28 -1.28
N PRO A 187 -2.33 3.20 -1.87
CA PRO A 187 -2.72 2.06 -2.69
C PRO A 187 -1.70 1.90 -3.83
N ASP A 188 -1.28 0.67 -4.11
CA ASP A 188 -0.48 0.40 -5.30
C ASP A 188 -1.16 1.02 -6.53
N GLU A 189 -0.36 1.64 -7.41
CA GLU A 189 -0.88 2.21 -8.64
C GLU A 189 -1.47 1.06 -9.46
N PHE A 190 -2.80 0.90 -9.40
CA PHE A 190 -3.51 -0.06 -10.23
C PHE A 190 -3.06 0.11 -11.68
N SER A 191 -2.69 -0.99 -12.32
CA SER A 191 -2.23 -0.95 -13.72
C SER A 191 -3.35 -0.39 -14.61
N GLU A 192 -3.01 0.15 -15.77
CA GLU A 192 -4.03 0.60 -16.73
C GLU A 192 -5.01 -0.51 -17.11
N GLN A 193 -4.54 -1.77 -17.08
CA GLN A 193 -5.33 -2.96 -17.36
C GLN A 193 -6.37 -3.23 -16.26
N GLU A 194 -6.00 -3.06 -14.99
CA GLU A 194 -6.91 -3.20 -13.84
C GLU A 194 -7.96 -2.07 -13.75
N ARG A 195 -7.62 -0.88 -14.25
CA ARG A 195 -8.55 0.24 -14.39
C ARG A 195 -9.60 -0.03 -15.47
N ARG A 196 -9.21 -0.63 -16.60
CA ARG A 196 -10.13 -0.97 -17.71
C ARG A 196 -11.02 -2.18 -17.40
N SER A 197 -10.54 -3.16 -16.62
CA SER A 197 -11.29 -4.37 -16.26
C SER A 197 -12.40 -4.14 -15.21
N GLY A 198 -12.45 -2.95 -14.61
CA GLY A 198 -13.40 -2.62 -13.53
C GLY A 198 -13.06 -3.27 -12.18
N LEU A 199 -11.92 -3.97 -12.08
CA LEU A 199 -11.45 -4.62 -10.86
C LEU A 199 -11.24 -3.60 -9.73
N MET A 200 -10.66 -2.43 -10.04
CA MET A 200 -10.44 -1.34 -9.09
C MET A 200 -11.73 -0.93 -8.36
N TRP A 201 -12.82 -0.67 -9.09
CA TRP A 201 -14.08 -0.25 -8.47
C TRP A 201 -14.69 -1.36 -7.62
N ARG A 202 -14.59 -2.63 -8.05
CA ARG A 202 -15.09 -3.77 -7.28
C ARG A 202 -14.33 -3.95 -5.97
N GLN A 203 -13.00 -3.80 -5.98
CA GLN A 203 -12.18 -3.85 -4.77
C GLN A 203 -12.45 -2.66 -3.84
N LEU A 204 -12.63 -1.46 -4.38
CA LEU A 204 -13.00 -0.26 -3.61
C LEU A 204 -14.36 -0.42 -2.93
N VAL A 205 -15.37 -0.94 -3.64
CA VAL A 205 -16.70 -1.21 -3.08
C VAL A 205 -16.63 -2.30 -2.02
N ALA A 206 -15.87 -3.38 -2.26
CA ALA A 206 -15.64 -4.43 -1.26
C ALA A 206 -15.01 -3.86 0.02
N GLY A 207 -13.99 -3.03 -0.10
CA GLY A 207 -13.33 -2.35 1.02
C GLY A 207 -14.26 -1.38 1.76
N ALA A 208 -15.06 -0.59 1.04
CA ALA A 208 -16.04 0.32 1.62
C ALA A 208 -17.12 -0.42 2.42
N MET A 209 -17.65 -1.51 1.87
CA MET A 209 -18.64 -2.37 2.53
C MET A 209 -18.06 -3.05 3.77
N ALA A 210 -16.85 -3.61 3.67
CA ALA A 210 -16.13 -4.18 4.80
C ALA A 210 -15.93 -3.16 5.93
N GLY A 211 -15.48 -1.95 5.59
CA GLY A 211 -15.32 -0.85 6.54
C GLY A 211 -16.65 -0.42 7.18
N ALA A 212 -17.74 -0.36 6.42
CA ALA A 212 -19.06 0.02 6.92
C ALA A 212 -19.65 -1.01 7.89
N VAL A 213 -19.56 -2.30 7.56
CA VAL A 213 -20.04 -3.39 8.42
C VAL A 213 -19.20 -3.49 9.69
N SER A 214 -17.87 -3.41 9.57
CA SER A 214 -16.96 -3.43 10.72
C SER A 214 -17.22 -2.27 11.70
N ARG A 215 -17.35 -1.04 11.19
CA ARG A 215 -17.67 0.13 12.02
C ARG A 215 -19.03 0.01 12.68
N THR A 216 -20.02 -0.59 12.01
CA THR A 216 -21.35 -0.81 12.58
C THR A 216 -21.34 -1.88 13.67
N GLY A 217 -20.62 -2.98 13.47
CA GLY A 217 -20.45 -4.03 14.49
C GLY A 217 -19.68 -3.54 15.72
N THR A 218 -18.78 -2.59 15.54
CA THR A 218 -17.95 -2.03 16.63
C THR A 218 -18.42 -0.68 17.17
N ALA A 219 -19.54 -0.15 16.67
CA ALA A 219 -20.09 1.14 17.06
C ALA A 219 -20.38 1.26 18.58
N PRO A 220 -20.88 0.22 19.29
CA PRO A 220 -21.05 0.30 20.74
C PRO A 220 -19.74 0.55 21.50
N LEU A 221 -18.65 -0.10 21.08
CA LEU A 221 -17.31 0.08 21.67
C LEU A 221 -16.72 1.46 21.34
N ASP A 222 -16.99 1.98 20.14
CA ASP A 222 -16.61 3.35 19.78
C ASP A 222 -17.36 4.39 20.62
N ARG A 223 -18.68 4.22 20.80
CA ARG A 223 -19.49 5.17 21.57
C ARG A 223 -19.06 5.19 23.03
N ILE A 224 -18.83 4.03 23.63
CA ILE A 224 -18.39 3.97 25.03
C ILE A 224 -16.97 4.52 25.23
N LYS A 225 -16.05 4.29 24.28
CA LYS A 225 -14.74 4.94 24.27
C LYS A 225 -14.89 6.46 24.35
N VAL A 226 -15.65 7.05 23.42
CA VAL A 226 -15.85 8.51 23.35
C VAL A 226 -16.56 9.02 24.62
N PHE A 227 -17.53 8.27 25.15
CA PHE A 227 -18.22 8.61 26.39
C PHE A 227 -17.26 8.67 27.58
N LEU A 228 -16.42 7.64 27.79
CA LEU A 228 -15.44 7.59 28.88
C LEU A 228 -14.34 8.66 28.74
N GLN A 229 -13.93 8.96 27.50
CA GLN A 229 -12.95 10.02 27.21
C GLN A 229 -13.43 11.41 27.67
N VAL A 230 -14.73 11.68 27.59
CA VAL A 230 -15.31 13.00 27.89
C VAL A 230 -15.88 13.08 29.29
N HIS A 231 -16.64 12.08 29.74
CA HIS A 231 -17.37 12.13 31.00
C HIS A 231 -16.62 11.52 32.19
N GLY A 232 -15.47 10.87 31.97
CA GLY A 232 -14.74 10.23 33.06
C GLY A 232 -14.38 11.19 34.20
N THR A 233 -14.20 12.49 33.92
CA THR A 233 -13.83 13.50 34.93
C THR A 233 -14.95 13.78 35.93
N ALA A 234 -16.21 13.57 35.54
CA ALA A 234 -17.37 14.00 36.32
C ALA A 234 -17.76 13.04 37.46
N SER A 235 -17.21 11.82 37.50
CA SER A 235 -17.44 10.89 38.62
C SER A 235 -16.26 9.93 38.78
N ARG A 236 -15.64 9.96 39.96
CA ARG A 236 -14.69 8.92 40.40
C ARG A 236 -15.44 7.58 40.38
N GLY A 237 -15.22 6.74 39.37
CA GLY A 237 -15.78 5.37 39.31
C GLY A 237 -16.65 5.01 38.11
N ILE A 238 -16.72 5.80 37.03
CA ILE A 238 -17.36 5.29 35.79
C ILE A 238 -16.44 4.26 35.12
N HIS A 239 -16.69 2.99 35.43
CA HIS A 239 -16.10 1.84 34.76
C HIS A 239 -16.83 1.54 33.45
N LEU A 240 -16.25 0.71 32.59
CA LEU A 240 -16.83 0.29 31.30
C LEU A 240 -18.30 -0.13 31.46
N TRP A 241 -18.61 -1.00 32.43
CA TRP A 241 -19.96 -1.51 32.63
C TRP A 241 -20.96 -0.45 33.09
N SER A 242 -20.58 0.45 33.99
CA SER A 242 -21.47 1.51 34.45
C SER A 242 -21.70 2.57 33.37
N GLY A 243 -20.70 2.87 32.54
CA GLY A 243 -20.86 3.71 31.35
C GLY A 243 -21.83 3.09 30.34
N LEU A 244 -21.66 1.80 30.02
CA LEU A 244 -22.55 1.09 29.10
C LEU A 244 -24.00 1.08 29.62
N ARG A 245 -24.18 0.72 30.90
CA ARG A 245 -25.49 0.67 31.55
C ARG A 245 -26.17 2.05 31.54
N GLY A 246 -25.46 3.10 31.93
CA GLY A 246 -26.01 4.46 31.92
C GLY A 246 -26.40 4.94 30.52
N MET A 247 -25.68 4.53 29.47
CA MET A 247 -26.03 4.85 28.09
C MET A 247 -27.30 4.11 27.63
N VAL A 248 -27.48 2.86 28.05
CA VAL A 248 -28.68 2.06 27.74
C VAL A 248 -29.89 2.56 28.54
N GLU A 249 -29.71 2.93 29.80
CA GLU A 249 -30.76 3.52 30.64
C GLU A 249 -31.23 4.89 30.10
N GLU A 250 -30.31 5.70 29.55
CA GLU A 250 -30.63 7.02 29.02
C GLU A 250 -31.37 7.01 27.67
N GLY A 251 -31.06 6.06 26.79
CA GLY A 251 -31.52 6.11 25.39
C GLY A 251 -31.92 4.76 24.78
N GLY A 252 -31.98 3.71 25.58
CA GLY A 252 -32.21 2.33 25.14
C GLY A 252 -31.02 1.70 24.44
N ILE A 253 -31.17 0.45 24.01
CA ILE A 253 -30.11 -0.35 23.36
C ILE A 253 -29.66 0.29 22.05
N PHE A 254 -30.60 0.78 21.23
CA PHE A 254 -30.30 1.44 19.96
C PHE A 254 -29.49 2.73 20.11
N SER A 255 -29.45 3.32 21.31
CA SER A 255 -28.59 4.48 21.54
C SER A 255 -27.12 4.14 21.32
N LEU A 256 -26.68 2.89 21.53
CA LEU A 256 -25.28 2.48 21.38
C LEU A 256 -24.70 2.78 19.98
N TRP A 257 -25.54 2.92 18.96
CA TRP A 257 -25.17 3.26 17.58
C TRP A 257 -25.27 4.76 17.25
N ARG A 258 -25.51 5.64 18.24
CA ARG A 258 -25.50 7.09 18.01
C ARG A 258 -24.15 7.54 17.43
N GLY A 259 -24.21 8.30 16.34
CA GLY A 259 -23.03 8.73 15.59
C GLY A 259 -22.52 7.73 14.56
N ASN A 260 -23.01 6.47 14.52
CA ASN A 260 -22.53 5.49 13.54
C ASN A 260 -22.84 5.90 12.10
N GLY A 261 -24.00 6.52 11.84
CA GLY A 261 -24.37 6.96 10.49
C GLY A 261 -23.33 7.89 9.85
N ILE A 262 -22.83 8.89 10.60
CA ILE A 262 -21.77 9.77 10.10
C ILE A 262 -20.41 9.05 10.01
N ASN A 263 -20.17 8.08 10.90
CA ASN A 263 -18.93 7.29 10.90
C ASN A 263 -18.80 6.40 9.66
N VAL A 264 -19.91 5.93 9.12
CA VAL A 264 -19.99 5.21 7.83
C VAL A 264 -19.99 6.19 6.67
N LEU A 265 -20.84 7.23 6.72
CA LEU A 265 -20.98 8.21 5.64
C LEU A 265 -19.66 8.90 5.27
N LYS A 266 -18.81 9.21 6.27
CA LYS A 266 -17.54 9.90 6.03
C LYS A 266 -16.50 9.09 5.25
N ILE A 267 -16.63 7.76 5.18
CA ILE A 267 -15.64 6.88 4.52
C ILE A 267 -15.43 7.29 3.07
N ALA A 268 -16.51 7.35 2.29
CA ALA A 268 -16.41 7.59 0.86
C ALA A 268 -15.88 8.99 0.52
N PRO A 269 -16.37 10.09 1.14
CA PRO A 269 -15.78 11.42 0.94
C PRO A 269 -14.32 11.50 1.37
N GLU A 270 -13.94 10.90 2.49
CA GLU A 270 -12.56 10.90 3.01
C GLU A 270 -11.59 10.23 2.03
N SER A 271 -11.96 9.05 1.53
CA SER A 271 -11.18 8.34 0.52
C SER A 271 -11.12 9.08 -0.81
N ALA A 272 -12.25 9.62 -1.28
CA ALA A 272 -12.33 10.35 -2.55
C ALA A 272 -11.46 11.61 -2.55
N ILE A 273 -11.54 12.43 -1.48
CA ILE A 273 -10.74 13.65 -1.35
C ILE A 273 -9.25 13.30 -1.23
N LYS A 274 -8.91 12.25 -0.47
CA LYS A 274 -7.52 11.81 -0.32
C LYS A 274 -6.95 11.40 -1.69
N PHE A 275 -7.66 10.59 -2.47
CA PHE A 275 -7.24 10.19 -3.81
C PHE A 275 -7.12 11.38 -4.76
N MET A 276 -8.14 12.25 -4.81
CA MET A 276 -8.14 13.42 -5.67
C MET A 276 -6.98 14.37 -5.34
N SER A 277 -6.72 14.60 -4.05
CA SER A 277 -5.59 15.43 -3.60
C SER A 277 -4.26 14.76 -3.96
N TYR A 278 -4.14 13.45 -3.78
CA TYR A 278 -2.94 12.71 -4.14
C TYR A 278 -2.62 12.84 -5.63
N GLU A 279 -3.59 12.59 -6.52
CA GLU A 279 -3.40 12.73 -7.96
C GLU A 279 -3.03 14.16 -8.38
N GLN A 280 -3.67 15.18 -7.80
CA GLN A 280 -3.34 16.59 -8.09
C GLN A 280 -1.94 16.96 -7.63
N ILE A 281 -1.54 16.55 -6.42
CA ILE A 281 -0.21 16.84 -5.89
C ILE A 281 0.85 16.10 -6.72
N LYS A 282 0.60 14.84 -7.10
CA LYS A 282 1.47 14.10 -8.02
C LYS A 282 1.62 14.83 -9.36
N TRP A 283 0.51 15.30 -9.93
CA TRP A 283 0.54 16.03 -11.20
C TRP A 283 1.37 17.31 -11.09
N LEU A 284 1.20 18.10 -10.02
CA LEU A 284 2.01 19.30 -9.77
C LEU A 284 3.52 19.00 -9.61
N ILE A 285 3.87 17.89 -8.94
CA ILE A 285 5.26 17.47 -8.78
C ILE A 285 5.85 17.00 -10.11
N ARG A 286 5.06 16.27 -10.92
CA ARG A 286 5.46 15.79 -12.26
C ARG A 286 5.60 16.91 -13.27
N ASP A 287 4.69 17.88 -13.30
CA ASP A 287 4.75 19.03 -14.23
C ASP A 287 6.02 19.88 -14.04
N SER A 288 6.63 19.80 -12.85
CA SER A 288 7.92 20.44 -12.57
C SER A 288 9.14 19.69 -13.16
N LYS A 289 8.99 18.50 -13.75
CA LYS A 289 10.08 17.68 -14.31
C LYS A 289 9.64 16.86 -15.54
N GLU A 290 10.38 16.98 -16.64
CA GLU A 290 10.18 16.15 -17.84
C GLU A 290 10.46 14.65 -17.53
N GLY A 291 9.41 13.82 -17.56
CA GLY A 291 9.51 12.41 -17.98
C GLY A 291 9.80 11.30 -16.94
N GLY A 292 9.69 11.52 -15.63
CA GLY A 292 10.00 10.48 -14.62
C GLY A 292 8.84 9.99 -13.75
N SER A 293 8.89 8.72 -13.33
CA SER A 293 8.10 8.21 -12.19
C SER A 293 8.54 8.91 -10.90
N LEU A 294 7.63 9.04 -9.91
CA LEU A 294 7.92 9.79 -8.69
C LEU A 294 8.89 9.01 -7.79
N LYS A 295 9.90 9.70 -7.24
CA LYS A 295 10.79 9.13 -6.22
C LYS A 295 10.00 8.77 -4.96
N VAL A 296 10.49 7.82 -4.17
CA VAL A 296 9.90 7.40 -2.88
C VAL A 296 9.60 8.60 -1.96
N GLN A 297 10.54 9.54 -1.84
CA GLN A 297 10.37 10.75 -1.03
C GLN A 297 9.25 11.66 -1.57
N GLU A 298 9.14 11.78 -2.88
CA GLU A 298 8.10 12.60 -3.54
C GLU A 298 6.71 11.95 -3.36
N ARG A 299 6.62 10.62 -3.46
CA ARG A 299 5.40 9.87 -3.15
C ARG A 299 5.00 10.02 -1.68
N PHE A 300 5.96 9.97 -0.77
CA PHE A 300 5.73 10.18 0.66
C PHE A 300 5.21 11.60 0.95
N ILE A 301 5.82 12.62 0.35
CA ILE A 301 5.38 14.02 0.48
C ILE A 301 3.98 14.19 -0.11
N ALA A 302 3.73 13.65 -1.31
CA ALA A 302 2.43 13.69 -1.96
C ALA A 302 1.35 13.00 -1.11
N GLY A 303 1.65 11.81 -0.58
CA GLY A 303 0.75 11.06 0.30
C GLY A 303 0.46 11.79 1.61
N SER A 304 1.48 12.39 2.22
CA SER A 304 1.37 13.18 3.46
C SER A 304 0.53 14.44 3.26
N LEU A 305 0.79 15.20 2.18
CA LEU A 305 0.03 16.40 1.83
C LEU A 305 -1.42 16.07 1.46
N ALA A 306 -1.64 14.99 0.71
CA ALA A 306 -2.98 14.51 0.38
C ALA A 306 -3.76 14.08 1.64
N GLY A 307 -3.09 13.38 2.55
CA GLY A 307 -3.64 13.01 3.86
C GLY A 307 -4.01 14.25 4.70
N ALA A 308 -3.12 15.23 4.79
CA ALA A 308 -3.38 16.48 5.52
C ALA A 308 -4.53 17.29 4.90
N THR A 309 -4.61 17.35 3.56
CA THR A 309 -5.67 18.04 2.82
C THR A 309 -7.02 17.37 3.05
N SER A 310 -7.10 16.04 2.85
CA SER A 310 -8.31 15.27 3.13
C SER A 310 -8.75 15.41 4.59
N GLN A 311 -7.81 15.30 5.53
CA GLN A 311 -8.09 15.48 6.95
C GLN A 311 -8.65 16.87 7.26
N THR A 312 -8.15 17.94 6.63
CA THR A 312 -8.63 19.32 6.81
C THR A 312 -10.06 19.48 6.30
N ILE A 313 -10.37 18.92 5.12
CA ILE A 313 -11.69 19.05 4.50
C ILE A 313 -12.74 18.21 5.25
N ILE A 314 -12.38 17.00 5.69
CA ILE A 314 -13.27 16.08 6.43
C ILE A 314 -13.45 16.46 7.89
N TYR A 315 -12.57 17.29 8.45
CA TYR A 315 -12.55 17.59 9.89
C TYR A 315 -13.91 18.04 10.48
N PRO A 316 -14.75 18.85 9.81
CA PRO A 316 -16.10 19.17 10.27
C PRO A 316 -16.97 17.94 10.56
N MET A 317 -16.85 16.86 9.77
CA MET A 317 -17.56 15.61 9.99
C MET A 317 -17.03 14.86 11.22
N GLU A 318 -15.74 14.99 11.57
CA GLU A 318 -15.19 14.42 12.79
C GLU A 318 -15.76 15.09 14.05
N VAL A 319 -15.87 16.42 14.04
CA VAL A 319 -16.51 17.14 15.14
C VAL A 319 -17.98 16.72 15.26
N LEU A 320 -18.70 16.70 14.14
CA LEU A 320 -20.11 16.32 14.11
C LEU A 320 -20.33 14.87 14.59
N LYS A 321 -19.43 13.95 14.25
CA LYS A 321 -19.38 12.59 14.79
C LYS A 321 -19.28 12.61 16.30
N THR A 322 -18.29 13.30 16.86
CA THR A 322 -18.11 13.33 18.32
C THR A 322 -19.33 13.92 19.02
N ARG A 323 -19.96 14.97 18.47
CA ARG A 323 -21.19 15.56 19.04
C ARG A 323 -22.40 14.64 18.98
N LEU A 324 -22.63 13.99 17.84
CA LEU A 324 -23.75 13.06 17.68
C LEU A 324 -23.57 11.78 18.50
N THR A 325 -22.33 11.35 18.73
CA THR A 325 -21.98 10.18 19.55
C THR A 325 -22.32 10.42 21.02
N LEU A 326 -22.07 11.65 21.50
CA LEU A 326 -22.28 12.09 22.88
C LEU A 326 -23.65 12.71 23.14
N ARG A 327 -24.50 12.85 22.12
CA ARG A 327 -25.80 13.50 22.27
C ARG A 327 -26.69 12.77 23.27
N LYS A 328 -27.46 13.55 24.02
CA LYS A 328 -28.60 13.04 24.81
C LYS A 328 -29.83 12.82 23.92
N THR A 329 -30.75 12.00 24.39
CA THR A 329 -32.04 11.75 23.75
C THR A 329 -32.79 13.08 23.58
N GLY A 330 -33.28 13.33 22.37
CA GLY A 330 -34.00 14.56 22.03
C GLY A 330 -33.12 15.81 21.81
N GLN A 331 -31.79 15.75 22.01
CA GLN A 331 -30.93 16.94 21.83
C GLN A 331 -30.81 17.39 20.37
N TYR A 332 -30.77 16.44 19.43
CA TYR A 332 -30.73 16.70 17.99
C TYR A 332 -31.66 15.74 17.29
N SER A 333 -32.44 16.21 16.32
CA SER A 333 -33.28 15.36 15.46
C SER A 333 -32.45 14.54 14.45
N GLY A 334 -31.30 15.05 14.04
CA GLY A 334 -30.40 14.38 13.10
C GLY A 334 -29.07 15.09 12.88
N MET A 335 -28.32 14.65 11.86
CA MET A 335 -27.00 15.20 11.53
C MET A 335 -27.07 16.66 11.05
N ALA A 336 -28.02 16.97 10.16
CA ALA A 336 -28.20 18.33 9.65
C ALA A 336 -28.62 19.32 10.73
N ASP A 337 -29.51 18.88 11.64
CA ASP A 337 -29.96 19.68 12.78
C ASP A 337 -28.81 19.95 13.76
N CYS A 338 -28.01 18.93 14.08
CA CYS A 338 -26.80 19.09 14.89
C CYS A 338 -25.81 20.09 14.25
N ALA A 339 -25.56 19.98 12.94
CA ALA A 339 -24.71 20.93 12.22
C ALA A 339 -25.28 22.36 12.25
N ARG A 340 -26.58 22.51 11.99
CA ARG A 340 -27.27 23.82 12.02
C ARG A 340 -27.20 24.45 13.41
N GLN A 341 -27.41 23.68 14.47
CA GLN A 341 -27.36 24.18 15.84
C GLN A 341 -25.93 24.60 16.22
N ILE A 342 -24.91 23.80 15.89
CA ILE A 342 -23.50 24.16 16.11
C ILE A 342 -23.15 25.45 15.38
N LEU A 343 -23.56 25.57 14.11
CA LEU A 343 -23.29 26.77 13.31
C LEU A 343 -23.96 28.01 13.91
N LYS A 344 -25.21 27.88 14.38
CA LYS A 344 -25.98 28.98 14.97
C LYS A 344 -25.45 29.41 16.34
N THR A 345 -25.03 28.46 17.20
CA THR A 345 -24.64 28.76 18.59
C THR A 345 -23.14 28.99 18.75
N GLU A 346 -22.30 28.24 18.02
CA GLU A 346 -20.85 28.24 18.23
C GLU A 346 -20.04 28.81 17.05
N GLY A 347 -20.67 28.95 15.88
CA GLY A 347 -20.05 29.44 14.65
C GLY A 347 -19.15 28.42 13.94
N VAL A 348 -18.62 28.82 12.79
CA VAL A 348 -17.83 27.95 11.88
C VAL A 348 -16.58 27.37 12.56
N ARG A 349 -15.92 28.15 13.42
CA ARG A 349 -14.70 27.71 14.13
C ARG A 349 -14.93 26.49 15.03
N ALA A 350 -16.17 26.22 15.44
CA ALA A 350 -16.49 25.06 16.26
C ALA A 350 -16.25 23.73 15.53
N PHE A 351 -16.45 23.70 14.21
CA PHE A 351 -16.21 22.53 13.35
C PHE A 351 -14.74 22.15 13.21
N TYR A 352 -13.81 23.01 13.65
CA TYR A 352 -12.37 22.76 13.61
C TYR A 352 -11.75 22.58 15.01
N ARG A 353 -12.57 22.42 16.05
CA ARG A 353 -12.05 22.19 17.41
C ARG A 353 -11.34 20.86 17.52
N GLY A 354 -10.15 20.90 18.14
CA GLY A 354 -9.29 19.73 18.27
C GLY A 354 -8.43 19.44 17.02
N TYR A 355 -8.47 20.29 15.99
CA TYR A 355 -7.66 20.07 14.78
C TYR A 355 -6.17 20.06 15.10
N LEU A 356 -5.69 21.00 15.92
CA LEU A 356 -4.29 21.07 16.32
C LEU A 356 -3.81 19.84 17.14
N PRO A 357 -4.49 19.37 18.20
CA PRO A 357 -4.08 18.13 18.86
C PRO A 357 -4.25 16.90 17.97
N ASN A 358 -5.15 16.92 16.98
CA ASN A 358 -5.23 15.87 15.96
C ASN A 358 -3.94 15.80 15.14
N THR A 359 -3.52 16.92 14.54
CA THR A 359 -2.33 16.95 13.68
C THR A 359 -1.05 16.68 14.48
N LEU A 360 -0.91 17.24 15.67
CA LEU A 360 0.21 16.95 16.58
C LEU A 360 0.26 15.49 17.01
N GLY A 361 -0.87 14.79 17.07
CA GLY A 361 -0.93 13.38 17.45
C GLY A 361 -0.54 12.41 16.33
N ILE A 362 -0.69 12.82 15.07
CA ILE A 362 -0.36 11.97 13.90
C ILE A 362 1.15 11.72 13.81
N ILE A 363 1.97 12.74 14.04
CA ILE A 363 3.44 12.65 13.92
C ILE A 363 4.03 11.58 14.87
N PRO A 364 3.80 11.63 16.20
CA PRO A 364 4.34 10.62 17.11
C PRO A 364 3.70 9.25 16.89
N TYR A 365 2.42 9.19 16.49
CA TYR A 365 1.79 7.92 16.12
C TYR A 365 2.56 7.25 14.97
N ALA A 366 2.70 7.96 13.83
CA ALA A 366 3.31 7.41 12.63
C ALA A 366 4.81 7.12 12.81
N GLY A 367 5.54 8.01 13.48
CA GLY A 367 6.98 7.82 13.72
C GLY A 367 7.28 6.60 14.60
N ILE A 368 6.51 6.39 15.67
CA ILE A 368 6.69 5.24 16.56
C ILE A 368 6.18 3.96 15.91
N ASP A 369 5.05 4.00 15.22
CA ASP A 369 4.53 2.86 14.47
C ASP A 369 5.56 2.37 13.45
N LEU A 370 6.11 3.26 12.62
CA LEU A 370 7.14 2.89 11.65
C LEU A 370 8.41 2.37 12.32
N ALA A 371 8.97 3.10 13.30
CA ALA A 371 10.22 2.72 13.94
C ALA A 371 10.12 1.37 14.66
N VAL A 372 9.02 1.10 15.36
CA VAL A 372 8.81 -0.18 16.05
C VAL A 372 8.56 -1.29 15.04
N TYR A 373 7.77 -1.05 14.00
CA TYR A 373 7.51 -2.04 12.95
C TYR A 373 8.81 -2.48 12.28
N GLU A 374 9.62 -1.54 11.81
CA GLU A 374 10.89 -1.82 11.14
C GLU A 374 11.89 -2.51 12.07
N THR A 375 11.99 -2.06 13.33
CA THR A 375 12.88 -2.69 14.31
C THR A 375 12.49 -4.14 14.58
N LEU A 376 11.20 -4.42 14.80
CA LEU A 376 10.71 -5.78 15.06
C LEU A 376 10.86 -6.68 13.85
N LYS A 377 10.53 -6.17 12.66
CA LYS A 377 10.65 -6.90 11.41
C LYS A 377 12.12 -7.23 11.11
N ASN A 378 13.01 -6.25 11.21
CA ASN A 378 14.44 -6.44 10.95
C ASN A 378 15.09 -7.38 11.98
N ALA A 379 14.71 -7.28 13.26
CA ALA A 379 15.17 -8.19 14.30
C ALA A 379 14.73 -9.65 14.03
N TRP A 380 13.49 -9.84 13.53
CA TRP A 380 13.01 -11.16 13.16
C TRP A 380 13.78 -11.71 11.95
N LEU A 381 13.94 -10.91 10.90
CA LEU A 381 14.69 -11.29 9.70
C LEU A 381 16.13 -11.67 10.05
N GLN A 382 16.84 -10.87 10.86
CA GLN A 382 18.21 -11.19 11.27
C GLN A 382 18.32 -12.50 12.05
N ARG A 383 17.26 -12.93 12.73
CA ARG A 383 17.30 -14.12 13.60
C ARG A 383 16.89 -15.41 12.89
N TYR A 384 16.02 -15.33 11.88
CA TYR A 384 15.38 -16.48 11.25
C TYR A 384 15.60 -16.60 9.73
N CYS A 385 16.20 -15.59 9.08
CA CYS A 385 16.45 -15.56 7.64
C CYS A 385 17.79 -16.23 7.29
N VAL A 386 17.95 -17.51 7.66
CA VAL A 386 19.01 -18.37 7.11
C VAL A 386 18.48 -19.25 5.98
N ASP A 387 17.19 -19.65 6.04
CA ASP A 387 16.58 -20.58 5.07
C ASP A 387 15.27 -20.08 4.42
N SER A 388 14.77 -18.88 4.77
CA SER A 388 13.56 -18.31 4.17
C SER A 388 13.54 -16.77 4.28
N ALA A 389 13.43 -16.10 3.13
CA ALA A 389 13.42 -14.64 3.02
C ALA A 389 12.08 -13.99 3.40
N ASP A 390 11.02 -14.78 3.62
CA ASP A 390 9.67 -14.28 3.85
C ASP A 390 9.25 -14.34 5.33
N PRO A 391 9.09 -13.19 6.00
CA PRO A 391 8.36 -13.12 7.26
C PRO A 391 6.88 -13.40 6.97
N GLY A 392 6.47 -14.66 7.14
CA GLY A 392 5.09 -15.06 6.86
C GLY A 392 4.05 -14.15 7.53
N VAL A 393 2.86 -14.07 6.93
CA VAL A 393 1.77 -13.11 7.25
C VAL A 393 1.52 -12.92 8.76
N LEU A 394 1.60 -13.98 9.57
CA LEU A 394 1.40 -13.89 11.02
C LEU A 394 2.47 -13.05 11.73
N VAL A 395 3.73 -13.11 11.28
CA VAL A 395 4.83 -12.31 11.82
C VAL A 395 4.60 -10.84 11.48
N LEU A 396 4.29 -10.54 10.22
CA LEU A 396 3.99 -9.17 9.78
C LEU A 396 2.79 -8.57 10.53
N LEU A 397 1.72 -9.36 10.71
CA LEU A 397 0.57 -8.96 11.52
C LEU A 397 0.94 -8.72 12.99
N GLY A 398 1.81 -9.56 13.56
CA GLY A 398 2.34 -9.42 14.92
C GLY A 398 3.14 -8.11 15.07
N CYS A 399 4.12 -7.89 14.19
CA CYS A 399 4.92 -6.68 14.14
C CYS A 399 4.03 -5.43 14.01
N GLY A 400 3.10 -5.42 13.06
CA GLY A 400 2.18 -4.31 12.83
C GLY A 400 1.21 -4.06 13.99
N THR A 401 0.75 -5.10 14.68
CA THR A 401 -0.14 -4.95 15.83
C THR A 401 0.60 -4.34 17.03
N ILE A 402 1.83 -4.80 17.29
CA ILE A 402 2.66 -4.28 18.38
C ILE A 402 3.06 -2.83 18.09
N SER A 403 3.51 -2.54 16.86
CA SER A 403 3.92 -1.21 16.45
C SER A 403 2.78 -0.20 16.54
N SER A 404 1.60 -0.54 16.00
CA SER A 404 0.42 0.33 16.06
C SER A 404 -0.04 0.54 17.49
N THR A 405 0.08 -0.48 18.35
CA THR A 405 -0.23 -0.37 19.78
C THR A 405 0.71 0.62 20.48
N CYS A 406 2.02 0.55 20.23
CA CYS A 406 3.00 1.49 20.77
C CYS A 406 2.74 2.92 20.28
N GLY A 407 2.48 3.10 18.98
CA GLY A 407 2.12 4.40 18.41
C GLY A 407 0.83 4.96 19.01
N GLN A 408 -0.18 4.11 19.22
CA GLN A 408 -1.43 4.50 19.89
C GLN A 408 -1.19 4.93 21.33
N LEU A 409 -0.39 4.19 22.10
CA LEU A 409 -0.07 4.53 23.49
C LEU A 409 0.61 5.90 23.59
N ALA A 410 1.63 6.15 22.76
CA ALA A 410 2.36 7.41 22.78
C ALA A 410 1.50 8.62 22.36
N SER A 411 0.62 8.44 21.37
CA SER A 411 -0.26 9.51 20.86
C SER A 411 -1.59 9.64 21.61
N TYR A 412 -1.91 8.69 22.52
CA TYR A 412 -3.20 8.63 23.20
C TYR A 412 -3.57 9.91 23.98
N PRO A 413 -2.63 10.57 24.72
CA PRO A 413 -2.95 11.81 25.43
C PRO A 413 -3.49 12.91 24.51
N LEU A 414 -2.90 13.06 23.31
CA LEU A 414 -3.37 14.02 22.30
C LEU A 414 -4.70 13.59 21.70
N ALA A 415 -4.91 12.29 21.49
CA ALA A 415 -6.18 11.75 21.03
C ALA A 415 -7.31 12.01 22.04
N LEU A 416 -7.05 11.89 23.35
CA LEU A 416 -8.00 12.21 24.42
C LEU A 416 -8.34 13.71 24.43
N ILE A 417 -7.32 14.58 24.40
CA ILE A 417 -7.52 16.04 24.37
C ILE A 417 -8.33 16.45 23.14
N ARG A 418 -8.01 15.89 21.97
CA ARG A 418 -8.78 16.08 20.74
C ARG A 418 -10.26 15.76 20.97
N THR A 419 -10.59 14.56 21.47
CA THR A 419 -11.99 14.16 21.70
C THR A 419 -12.70 15.10 22.68
N ARG A 420 -12.04 15.49 23.79
CA ARG A 420 -12.60 16.45 24.75
C ARG A 420 -12.87 17.81 24.12
N MET A 421 -11.94 18.33 23.33
CA MET A 421 -12.13 19.61 22.63
C MET A 421 -13.23 19.55 21.57
N GLN A 422 -13.34 18.43 20.84
CA GLN A 422 -14.41 18.19 19.87
C GLN A 422 -15.79 18.10 20.55
N ALA A 423 -15.86 17.55 21.77
CA ALA A 423 -17.10 17.36 22.52
C ALA A 423 -17.63 18.63 23.20
N GLN A 424 -16.75 19.56 23.57
CA GLN A 424 -17.10 20.80 24.27
C GLN A 424 -18.14 21.61 23.50
N ALA A 425 -19.38 21.62 23.99
CA ALA A 425 -20.35 22.62 23.59
C ALA A 425 -19.99 23.96 24.22
N ILE A 426 -20.54 25.05 23.68
CA ILE A 426 -20.76 26.22 24.53
C ILE A 426 -21.78 25.79 25.59
N SER A 427 -21.31 25.15 26.66
CA SER A 427 -22.07 25.02 27.90
C SER A 427 -21.97 26.35 28.60
N GLU A 428 -23.11 26.95 28.89
CA GLU A 428 -23.24 28.17 29.68
C GLU A 428 -22.39 28.05 30.96
N GLY A 429 -21.35 28.88 31.05
CA GLY A 429 -20.59 29.10 32.29
C GLY A 429 -19.26 28.36 32.48
N LYS A 430 -18.81 27.45 31.59
CA LYS A 430 -17.46 26.82 31.74
C LYS A 430 -16.44 27.43 30.77
N PRO A 431 -15.27 27.89 31.27
CA PRO A 431 -14.22 28.45 30.41
C PRO A 431 -13.68 27.38 29.45
N LYS A 432 -13.48 27.79 28.18
CA LYS A 432 -12.91 26.93 27.15
C LYS A 432 -11.43 26.72 27.45
N LEU A 433 -11.05 25.51 27.83
CA LEU A 433 -9.66 25.17 28.11
C LEU A 433 -8.89 24.99 26.80
N THR A 434 -7.71 25.61 26.72
CA THR A 434 -6.71 25.38 25.66
C THR A 434 -6.16 23.95 25.75
N ILE A 435 -5.37 23.51 24.76
CA ILE A 435 -4.70 22.19 24.79
C ILE A 435 -3.91 22.02 26.11
N VAL A 436 -3.08 23.02 26.44
CA VAL A 436 -2.27 23.03 27.67
C VAL A 436 -3.18 23.08 28.91
N GLY A 437 -4.26 23.87 28.87
CA GLY A 437 -5.24 23.94 29.95
C GLY A 437 -5.92 22.58 30.21
N GLN A 438 -6.33 21.87 29.15
CA GLN A 438 -6.90 20.53 29.25
C GLN A 438 -5.89 19.52 29.81
N PHE A 439 -4.67 19.52 29.31
CA PHE A 439 -3.61 18.64 29.79
C PHE A 439 -3.32 18.86 31.29
N LYS A 440 -3.13 20.12 31.70
CA LYS A 440 -2.93 20.49 33.11
C LYS A 440 -4.13 20.10 33.98
N HIS A 441 -5.35 20.34 33.50
CA HIS A 441 -6.57 19.99 34.22
C HIS A 441 -6.70 18.48 34.44
N ILE A 442 -6.38 17.66 33.43
CA ILE A 442 -6.41 16.20 33.56
C ILE A 442 -5.39 15.74 34.59
N ILE A 443 -4.14 16.20 34.49
CA ILE A 443 -3.08 15.78 35.41
C ILE A 443 -3.40 16.20 36.85
N SER A 444 -3.91 17.41 37.07
CA SER A 444 -4.19 17.89 38.43
C SER A 444 -5.39 17.22 39.10
N HIS A 445 -6.42 16.80 38.34
CA HIS A 445 -7.64 16.22 38.90
C HIS A 445 -7.70 14.69 38.82
N GLU A 446 -7.08 14.09 37.81
CA GLU A 446 -7.17 12.66 37.48
C GLU A 446 -5.81 11.94 37.52
N GLY A 447 -4.71 12.68 37.61
CA GLY A 447 -3.36 12.15 37.47
C GLY A 447 -3.02 11.69 36.04
N VAL A 448 -1.82 11.11 35.89
CA VAL A 448 -1.35 10.57 34.61
C VAL A 448 -2.27 9.48 34.02
N PRO A 449 -2.87 8.56 34.81
CA PRO A 449 -3.81 7.57 34.28
C PRO A 449 -5.04 8.19 33.60
N GLY A 450 -5.43 9.42 33.99
CA GLY A 450 -6.51 10.16 33.35
C GLY A 450 -6.28 10.43 31.86
N LEU A 451 -5.02 10.55 31.42
CA LEU A 451 -4.66 10.75 30.01
C LEU A 451 -5.01 9.53 29.13
N TYR A 452 -5.23 8.36 29.72
CA TYR A 452 -5.50 7.10 29.03
C TYR A 452 -6.95 6.63 29.15
N ARG A 453 -7.87 7.52 29.56
CA ARG A 453 -9.30 7.20 29.66
C ARG A 453 -9.87 6.71 28.33
N GLY A 454 -10.63 5.62 28.36
CA GLY A 454 -11.22 4.99 27.18
C GLY A 454 -10.28 4.07 26.38
N ILE A 455 -9.07 3.80 26.87
CA ILE A 455 -8.13 2.94 26.16
C ILE A 455 -8.57 1.47 26.13
N THR A 456 -9.24 0.99 27.19
CA THR A 456 -9.79 -0.37 27.26
C THR A 456 -10.78 -0.66 26.12
N PRO A 457 -11.87 0.10 25.92
CA PRO A 457 -12.75 -0.14 24.79
C PRO A 457 -12.08 0.09 23.43
N ASN A 458 -11.04 0.93 23.36
CA ASN A 458 -10.23 1.09 22.15
C ASN A 458 -9.54 -0.23 21.76
N PHE A 459 -8.87 -0.90 22.70
CA PHE A 459 -8.23 -2.19 22.44
C PHE A 459 -9.21 -3.33 22.22
N LEU A 460 -10.29 -3.39 23.02
CA LEU A 460 -11.35 -4.40 22.83
C LEU A 460 -11.99 -4.35 21.45
N LYS A 461 -11.99 -3.17 20.82
CA LYS A 461 -12.53 -2.98 19.46
C LYS A 461 -11.62 -3.54 18.36
N VAL A 462 -10.30 -3.58 18.55
CA VAL A 462 -9.33 -3.85 17.46
C VAL A 462 -9.57 -5.22 16.84
N ILE A 463 -9.60 -6.27 17.65
CA ILE A 463 -9.75 -7.66 17.16
C ILE A 463 -11.08 -7.85 16.41
N PRO A 464 -12.25 -7.47 16.97
CA PRO A 464 -13.51 -7.54 16.23
C PRO A 464 -13.51 -6.70 14.95
N ALA A 465 -12.95 -5.48 14.98
CA ALA A 465 -12.93 -4.60 13.82
C ALA A 465 -12.14 -5.21 12.65
N VAL A 466 -10.96 -5.76 12.93
CA VAL A 466 -10.10 -6.41 11.92
C VAL A 466 -10.77 -7.69 11.40
N SER A 467 -11.27 -8.53 12.30
CA SER A 467 -11.91 -9.81 11.94
C SER A 467 -13.14 -9.62 11.05
N ILE A 468 -14.04 -8.70 11.42
CA ILE A 468 -15.24 -8.40 10.63
C ILE A 468 -14.85 -7.81 9.27
N SER A 469 -13.88 -6.88 9.24
CA SER A 469 -13.44 -6.28 7.96
C SER A 469 -12.88 -7.34 7.03
N TYR A 470 -12.01 -8.23 7.53
CA TYR A 470 -11.41 -9.28 6.71
C TYR A 470 -12.45 -10.24 6.14
N VAL A 471 -13.33 -10.77 6.99
CA VAL A 471 -14.40 -11.70 6.55
C VAL A 471 -15.31 -11.02 5.53
N VAL A 472 -15.76 -9.79 5.79
CA VAL A 472 -16.65 -9.08 4.88
C VAL A 472 -15.93 -8.74 3.58
N TYR A 473 -14.67 -8.32 3.62
CA TYR A 473 -13.89 -8.02 2.42
C TYR A 473 -13.74 -9.25 1.52
N GLU A 474 -13.38 -10.39 2.08
CA GLU A 474 -13.25 -11.65 1.34
C GLU A 474 -14.58 -12.11 0.72
N GLN A 475 -15.69 -11.99 1.46
CA GLN A 475 -17.01 -12.32 0.92
C GLN A 475 -17.45 -11.33 -0.17
N MET A 476 -17.21 -10.03 0.03
CA MET A 476 -17.57 -9.02 -0.95
C MET A 476 -16.73 -9.15 -2.23
N LYS A 477 -15.45 -9.52 -2.14
CA LYS A 477 -14.62 -9.84 -3.31
C LYS A 477 -15.20 -11.01 -4.11
N LYS A 478 -15.66 -12.07 -3.43
CA LYS A 478 -16.33 -13.21 -4.07
C LYS A 478 -17.62 -12.79 -4.78
N VAL A 479 -18.46 -12.02 -4.10
CA VAL A 479 -19.76 -11.55 -4.64
C VAL A 479 -19.57 -10.60 -5.83
N LEU A 480 -18.60 -9.69 -5.75
CA LEU A 480 -18.35 -8.70 -6.79
C LEU A 480 -17.46 -9.23 -7.93
N GLY A 481 -16.98 -10.48 -7.84
CA GLY A 481 -16.06 -11.05 -8.84
C GLY A 481 -14.74 -10.30 -8.93
N ALA A 482 -14.17 -9.91 -7.77
CA ALA A 482 -12.91 -9.18 -7.64
C ALA A 482 -11.75 -10.07 -7.17
N ASN A 483 -11.81 -11.36 -7.48
CA ASN A 483 -10.73 -12.29 -7.17
C ASN A 483 -9.67 -12.21 -8.28
N SER A 484 -8.46 -11.80 -7.91
CA SER A 484 -7.28 -11.78 -8.80
C SER A 484 -6.92 -13.17 -9.35
N SER A 485 -7.51 -14.26 -8.82
CA SER A 485 -7.32 -15.63 -9.30
C SER A 485 -8.26 -16.06 -10.43
N LYS A 486 -9.12 -15.17 -10.92
CA LYS A 486 -10.09 -15.45 -12.01
C LYS A 486 -9.93 -14.55 -13.24
N LEU A 487 -8.88 -13.74 -13.31
CA LEU A 487 -8.54 -12.97 -14.50
C LEU A 487 -7.29 -13.55 -15.15
#